data_AF-H9BWP2-F1
#
_entry.id   AF-H9BWP2-F1
#
_cell.length_a   1.000
_cell.length_b   1.000
_cell.length_c   1.000
_cell.angle_alpha   90.00
_cell.angle_beta   90.00
_cell.angle_gamma   90.00
#
_symmetry.space_group_name_H-M   'P 1'
#
loop_
_entity.id
_entity.type
_entity.pdbx_description
1 polymer ?
#
loop_
_entity_poly.entity_id
_entity_poly.type
_entity_poly.pdbx_seq_one_letter_code
_entity_poly.pdbx_strand_id
1 'polypeptide(L)'
;MIVYIIVVGIAGFFLYQFLAPYLTFGTRAVPTKAREKLRSRPGKKNWIQVYETASRDEALQVQARLEEDEIECILYEQGKKDVHGNLLPGIGIAVPKTAMSAAQRIISRIPT
;
A
#
# COMPACT_ATOMS: atom_id res chain seq x y z
N MET A 1 -4.48 0.80 51.84
CA MET A 1 -4.19 2.02 51.05
C MET A 1 -3.39 1.72 49.79
N ILE A 2 -2.19 1.14 49.88
CA ILE A 2 -1.32 0.88 48.69
C ILE A 2 -1.98 -0.04 47.65
N VAL A 3 -2.63 -1.13 48.08
CA VAL A 3 -3.33 -2.07 47.19
C VAL A 3 -4.46 -1.40 46.40
N TYR A 4 -5.17 -0.46 47.04
CA TYR A 4 -6.25 0.28 46.39
C TYR A 4 -5.74 1.18 45.26
N ILE A 5 -4.60 1.85 45.48
CA ILE A 5 -3.96 2.70 44.47
C ILE A 5 -3.53 1.88 43.26
N ILE A 6 -2.99 0.68 43.47
CA ILE A 6 -2.56 -0.21 42.38
C ILE A 6 -3.76 -0.69 41.56
N VAL A 7 -4.84 -1.13 42.20
CA VAL A 7 -6.04 -1.63 41.51
C VAL A 7 -6.71 -0.52 40.69
N VAL A 8 -6.84 0.69 41.26
CA VAL A 8 -7.42 1.85 40.55
C VAL A 8 -6.53 2.28 39.38
N GLY A 9 -5.20 2.26 39.55
CA GLY A 9 -4.25 2.57 38.49
C GLY A 9 -4.33 1.58 37.32
N ILE A 10 -4.43 0.27 37.60
CA ILE A 10 -4.58 -0.77 36.57
C ILE A 10 -5.91 -0.61 35.85
N ALA A 11 -7.01 -0.42 36.58
CA ALA A 11 -8.33 -0.20 35.97
C ALA A 11 -8.36 1.03 35.07
N GLY A 12 -7.74 2.14 35.49
CA GLY A 12 -7.59 3.36 34.69
C GLY A 12 -6.70 3.15 33.46
N PHE A 13 -5.62 2.38 33.57
CA PHE A 13 -4.73 2.05 32.46
C PHE A 13 -5.45 1.23 31.38
N PHE A 14 -6.19 0.19 31.78
CA PHE A 14 -6.99 -0.60 30.86
C PHE A 14 -8.12 0.22 30.23
N LEU A 15 -8.77 1.09 30.99
CA LEU A 15 -9.81 1.98 30.46
C LEU A 15 -9.24 2.97 29.44
N TYR A 16 -8.06 3.54 29.70
CA TYR A 16 -7.38 4.45 28.77
C TYR A 16 -6.96 3.71 27.49
N GLN A 17 -6.42 2.50 27.61
CA GLN A 17 -6.04 1.69 26.45
C GLN A 17 -7.26 1.29 25.60
N PHE A 18 -8.42 1.09 26.22
CA PHE A 18 -9.66 0.77 25.51
C PHE A 18 -10.36 2.01 24.92
N LEU A 19 -10.29 3.19 25.56
CA LEU A 19 -10.90 4.44 25.06
C LEU A 19 -10.02 5.23 24.08
N ALA A 20 -8.69 5.11 24.13
CA ALA A 20 -7.77 5.75 23.20
C ALA A 20 -8.08 5.51 21.71
N PRO A 21 -8.46 4.30 21.25
CA PRO A 21 -8.85 4.08 19.85
C PRO A 21 -10.20 4.73 19.47
N TYR A 22 -11.09 5.02 20.43
CA TYR A 22 -12.35 5.71 20.16
C TYR A 22 -12.18 7.24 20.08
N LEU A 23 -11.31 7.82 20.90
CA LEU A 23 -11.00 9.26 20.87
C LEU A 23 -10.18 9.67 19.63
N THR A 24 -9.40 8.77 19.05
CA THR A 24 -8.61 9.03 17.83
C THR A 24 -9.40 8.90 16.53
N PHE A 25 -10.66 8.48 16.58
CA PHE A 25 -11.52 8.30 15.40
C PHE A 25 -12.16 9.62 14.88
N GLY A 26 -11.99 10.75 15.61
CA GLY A 26 -12.63 12.03 15.30
C GLY A 26 -11.81 13.07 14.53
N THR A 27 -10.51 12.84 14.28
CA THR A 27 -9.67 13.77 13.50
C THR A 27 -8.88 13.04 12.43
N ARG A 28 -9.56 12.28 11.55
CA ARG A 28 -9.07 12.09 10.19
C ARG A 28 -9.55 13.27 9.34
N ALA A 29 -8.92 14.42 9.56
CA ALA A 29 -8.78 15.38 8.48
C ALA A 29 -8.12 14.63 7.32
N VAL A 30 -8.89 14.37 6.27
CA VAL A 30 -8.37 13.92 4.98
C VAL A 30 -7.44 15.03 4.50
N PRO A 31 -6.10 14.85 4.44
CA PRO A 31 -5.30 15.72 3.63
C PRO A 31 -5.44 15.21 2.21
N THR A 32 -6.41 15.77 1.51
CA THR A 32 -6.43 15.82 0.06
C THR A 32 -5.07 16.39 -0.37
N LYS A 33 -4.31 15.62 -1.16
CA LYS A 33 -3.02 15.98 -1.78
C LYS A 33 -1.78 15.88 -0.86
N ALA A 34 -1.22 14.67 -0.77
CA ALA A 34 0.22 14.47 -0.58
C ALA A 34 0.71 13.40 -1.56
N ARG A 35 0.59 13.73 -2.86
CA ARG A 35 1.63 13.33 -3.81
C ARG A 35 2.94 13.90 -3.27
N GLU A 36 4.01 13.12 -3.43
CA GLU A 36 5.42 13.55 -3.42
C GLU A 36 6.25 13.26 -2.16
N LYS A 37 7.40 12.62 -2.42
CA LYS A 37 8.58 12.40 -1.57
C LYS A 37 8.50 11.35 -0.47
N LEU A 38 8.33 10.08 -0.87
CA LEU A 38 8.98 8.99 -0.14
C LEU A 38 10.50 9.03 -0.45
N ARG A 39 11.23 9.63 0.50
CA ARG A 39 12.68 9.59 0.72
C ARG A 39 13.48 8.61 -0.14
N SER A 40 14.35 9.17 -0.98
CA SER A 40 15.55 8.51 -1.50
C SER A 40 16.43 8.06 -0.32
N ARG A 41 16.37 6.76 0.01
CA ARG A 41 17.46 6.07 0.73
C ARG A 41 18.36 5.42 -0.33
N PRO A 42 19.66 5.71 -0.38
CA PRO A 42 20.58 5.00 -1.26
C PRO A 42 20.76 3.59 -0.68
N GLY A 43 20.39 2.55 -1.43
CA GLY A 43 20.71 1.16 -1.10
C GLY A 43 19.55 0.18 -0.98
N LYS A 44 18.28 0.62 -0.95
CA LYS A 44 17.15 -0.28 -1.19
C LYS A 44 16.79 -0.22 -2.66
N LYS A 45 16.76 -1.36 -3.34
CA LYS A 45 16.19 -1.48 -4.70
C LYS A 45 14.82 -0.79 -4.67
N ASN A 46 14.74 0.40 -5.28
CA ASN A 46 13.54 1.21 -5.23
C ASN A 46 12.57 0.64 -6.26
N TRP A 47 11.63 -0.17 -5.79
CA TRP A 47 10.54 -0.69 -6.60
C TRP A 47 9.45 0.38 -6.73
N ILE A 48 8.96 0.58 -7.94
CA ILE A 48 7.92 1.56 -8.28
C ILE A 48 6.79 0.81 -8.98
N GLN A 49 5.56 1.02 -8.51
CA GLN A 49 4.36 0.55 -9.20
C GLN A 49 4.20 1.31 -10.52
N VAL A 50 4.15 0.56 -11.62
CA VAL A 50 4.00 1.10 -12.98
C VAL A 50 2.64 0.78 -13.58
N TYR A 51 1.96 -0.25 -13.08
CA TYR A 51 0.64 -0.67 -13.56
C TYR A 51 -0.24 -1.15 -12.41
N GLU A 52 -1.55 -0.94 -12.55
CA GLU A 52 -2.59 -1.45 -11.65
C GLU A 52 -3.74 -1.96 -12.52
N THR A 53 -4.16 -3.20 -12.31
CA THR A 53 -5.31 -3.80 -12.98
C THR A 53 -6.18 -4.54 -11.97
N ALA A 54 -7.47 -4.66 -12.26
CA ALA A 54 -8.40 -5.50 -11.50
C ALA A 54 -8.39 -6.97 -11.98
N SER A 55 -7.77 -7.25 -13.13
CA SER A 55 -7.75 -8.58 -13.74
C SER A 55 -6.38 -9.24 -13.58
N ARG A 56 -6.38 -10.48 -13.09
CA ARG A 56 -5.15 -11.28 -12.96
C ARG A 56 -4.56 -11.64 -14.32
N ASP A 57 -5.40 -11.94 -15.29
CA ASP A 57 -4.96 -12.33 -16.62
C ASP A 57 -4.23 -11.19 -17.33
N GLU A 58 -4.76 -9.97 -17.19
CA GLU A 58 -4.11 -8.78 -17.72
C GLU A 58 -2.77 -8.53 -17.03
N ALA A 59 -2.71 -8.68 -15.70
CA ALA A 59 -1.46 -8.51 -14.97
C ALA A 59 -0.37 -9.50 -15.40
N LEU A 60 -0.76 -10.76 -15.65
CA LEU A 60 0.13 -11.80 -16.16
C LEU A 60 0.60 -11.49 -17.59
N GLN A 61 -0.28 -10.95 -18.44
CA GLN A 61 0.09 -10.54 -19.79
C GLN A 61 1.13 -9.41 -19.77
N VAL A 62 0.94 -8.40 -18.91
CA VAL A 62 1.91 -7.32 -18.74
C VAL A 62 3.23 -7.85 -18.17
N GLN A 63 3.19 -8.77 -17.20
CA GLN A 63 4.38 -9.42 -16.67
C GLN A 63 5.16 -10.15 -17.76
N ALA A 64 4.49 -10.99 -18.57
CA ALA A 64 5.14 -11.73 -19.64
C ALA A 64 5.86 -10.81 -20.64
N ARG A 65 5.25 -9.65 -20.97
CA ARG A 65 5.89 -8.66 -21.83
C ARG A 65 7.10 -7.97 -21.21
N LEU A 66 7.07 -7.73 -19.90
CA LEU A 66 8.22 -7.16 -19.19
C LEU A 66 9.36 -8.18 -19.08
N GLU A 67 9.03 -9.45 -18.87
CA GLU A 67 10.01 -10.55 -18.84
C GLU A 67 10.63 -10.82 -20.22
N GLU A 68 9.86 -10.71 -21.31
CA GLU A 68 10.38 -10.79 -22.69
C GLU A 68 11.49 -9.76 -22.96
N ASP A 69 11.37 -8.56 -22.38
CA ASP A 69 12.35 -7.47 -22.51
C ASP A 69 13.41 -7.46 -21.38
N GLU A 70 13.56 -8.59 -20.66
CA GLU A 70 14.52 -8.78 -19.54
C GLU A 70 14.35 -7.80 -18.37
N ILE A 71 13.12 -7.30 -18.15
CA ILE A 71 12.82 -6.38 -17.04
C ILE A 71 12.29 -7.18 -15.84
N GLU A 72 13.05 -7.14 -14.73
CA GLU A 72 12.56 -7.64 -13.44
C GLU A 72 11.24 -6.95 -13.05
N CYS A 73 10.21 -7.74 -12.74
CA CYS A 73 8.94 -7.25 -12.26
C CYS A 73 8.40 -8.08 -11.10
N ILE A 74 7.56 -7.46 -10.26
CA ILE A 74 6.90 -8.11 -9.14
C ILE A 74 5.39 -7.84 -9.26
N LEU A 75 4.60 -8.90 -9.27
CA LEU A 75 3.16 -8.84 -9.05
C LEU A 75 2.85 -8.91 -7.56
N TYR A 76 1.91 -8.08 -7.12
CA TYR A 76 1.34 -8.16 -5.78
C TYR A 76 -0.14 -7.84 -5.79
N GLU A 77 -0.88 -8.48 -4.88
CA GLU A 77 -2.29 -8.18 -4.69
C GLU A 77 -2.44 -6.94 -3.79
N GLN A 78 -3.09 -5.93 -4.34
CA GLN A 78 -3.51 -4.72 -3.66
C GLN A 78 -5.00 -4.84 -3.33
N GLY A 79 -5.31 -5.40 -2.16
CA GLY A 79 -6.67 -5.44 -1.63
C GLY A 79 -7.15 -4.03 -1.30
N LYS A 80 -7.85 -3.38 -2.22
CA LYS A 80 -8.42 -2.04 -1.98
C LYS A 80 -9.83 -2.22 -1.42
N LYS A 81 -10.06 -1.72 -0.21
CA LYS A 81 -11.39 -1.72 0.40
C LYS A 81 -12.18 -0.56 -0.18
N ASP A 82 -13.29 -0.87 -0.84
CA ASP A 82 -14.22 0.15 -1.32
C ASP A 82 -14.97 0.82 -0.14
N VAL A 83 -15.62 1.95 -0.39
CA VAL A 83 -16.41 2.72 0.59
C VAL A 83 -17.50 1.87 1.22
N HIS A 84 -18.02 0.88 0.48
CA HIS A 84 -19.01 -0.09 0.93
C HIS A 84 -18.42 -1.30 1.69
N GLY A 85 -17.10 -1.38 1.83
CA GLY A 85 -16.42 -2.43 2.58
C GLY A 85 -16.08 -3.69 1.80
N ASN A 86 -16.39 -3.73 0.50
CA ASN A 86 -16.02 -4.83 -0.39
C ASN A 86 -14.51 -4.78 -0.70
N LEU A 87 -13.86 -5.94 -0.70
CA LEU A 87 -12.48 -6.08 -1.15
C LEU A 87 -12.48 -6.14 -2.68
N LEU A 88 -11.97 -5.08 -3.31
CA LEU A 88 -11.70 -5.10 -4.74
C LEU A 88 -10.34 -5.78 -4.96
N PRO A 89 -10.26 -6.83 -5.77
CA PRO A 89 -8.99 -7.39 -6.17
C PRO A 89 -8.30 -6.38 -7.08
N GLY A 90 -7.37 -5.61 -6.52
CA GLY A 90 -6.40 -4.85 -7.30
C GLY A 90 -5.13 -5.66 -7.41
N ILE A 91 -4.49 -5.67 -8.58
CA ILE A 91 -3.19 -6.30 -8.79
C ILE A 91 -2.25 -5.21 -9.26
N GLY A 92 -1.22 -4.98 -8.47
CA GLY A 92 -0.17 -4.03 -8.76
C GLY A 92 1.03 -4.73 -9.40
N ILE A 93 1.62 -4.07 -10.39
CA ILE A 93 2.89 -4.50 -10.99
C ILE A 93 3.94 -3.45 -10.65
N ALA A 94 5.01 -3.87 -9.98
CA ALA A 94 6.15 -3.03 -9.65
C ALA A 94 7.40 -3.46 -10.40
N VAL A 95 8.20 -2.47 -10.81
CA VAL A 95 9.50 -2.66 -11.46
C VAL A 95 10.56 -1.84 -10.75
N PRO A 96 11.85 -2.19 -10.89
CA PRO A 96 12.94 -1.35 -10.42
C PRO A 96 12.85 0.05 -11.03
N LYS A 97 13.12 1.09 -10.23
CA LYS A 97 13.12 2.49 -10.69
C LYS A 97 13.99 2.72 -11.93
N THR A 98 15.07 1.96 -12.10
CA THR A 98 15.94 1.99 -13.27
C THR A 98 15.25 1.55 -14.55
N ALA A 99 14.32 0.59 -14.45
CA ALA A 99 13.57 0.05 -15.58
C ALA A 99 12.20 0.72 -15.79
N MET A 100 11.80 1.65 -14.91
CA MET A 100 10.49 2.33 -14.98
C MET A 100 10.20 2.93 -16.36
N SER A 101 11.16 3.67 -16.94
CA SER A 101 10.93 4.32 -18.24
C SER A 101 10.78 3.31 -19.38
N ALA A 102 11.48 2.18 -19.33
CA ALA A 102 11.35 1.11 -20.30
C ALA A 102 10.01 0.39 -20.13
N ALA A 103 9.66 0.02 -18.90
CA ALA A 103 8.40 -0.61 -18.56
C ALA A 103 7.19 0.23 -19.00
N GLN A 104 7.19 1.55 -18.74
CA GLN A 104 6.11 2.44 -19.18
C GLN A 104 5.96 2.49 -20.70
N ARG A 105 7.07 2.47 -21.44
CA ARG A 105 7.06 2.44 -22.91
C ARG A 105 6.46 1.12 -23.42
N ILE A 106 6.79 -0.01 -22.80
CA ILE A 106 6.23 -1.32 -23.17
C ILE A 106 4.74 -1.36 -22.88
N ILE A 107 4.34 -0.97 -21.66
CA ILE A 107 2.94 -0.93 -21.21
C ILE A 107 2.09 -0.05 -22.13
N SER A 108 2.60 1.11 -22.56
CA SER A 108 1.88 2.01 -23.47
C SER A 108 1.56 1.41 -24.85
N ARG A 109 2.21 0.31 -25.22
CA ARG A 109 1.97 -0.41 -26.49
C ARG A 109 1.01 -1.59 -26.34
N ILE A 110 0.60 -1.90 -25.12
CA ILE A 110 -0.36 -2.97 -24.85
C ILE A 110 -1.76 -2.43 -25.18
N PRO A 111 -2.52 -3.10 -26.05
CA PRO A 111 -3.92 -2.75 -26.27
C PRO A 111 -4.72 -3.11 -25.01
N THR A 112 -5.38 -2.11 -24.43
CA THR A 112 -6.35 -2.24 -23.33
C THR A 112 -7.71 -2.69 -23.84
#